data_AF-A0A8S3S167-F1
#
_entry.id   AF-A0A8S3S167-F1
#
_cell.length_a   1.000
_cell.length_b   1.000
_cell.length_c   1.000
_cell.angle_alpha   90.00
_cell.angle_beta   90.00
_cell.angle_gamma   90.00
#
_symmetry.space_group_name_H-M   'P 1'
#
loop_
_entity.id
_entity.type
_entity.pdbx_description
1 polymer ?
#
loop_
_entity_poly.entity_id
_entity_poly.type
_entity_poly.pdbx_seq_one_letter_code
_entity_poly.pdbx_strand_id
1 'polypeptide(L)'
;MVPVSHRHSSHSEIEWRLSFAKADQLLAVKAVTSSQRQCLIYLKILRLQLNMNKLSSYCLKHVFLHCCDELHTTAWDNDPAGCVIYMIDILMECINRRHLPCYFLPKNNLINQLEDQDFDEIMSFLRKIRNDPLSPILDFTDERVLILSTEDCISYNRKFRDIVQPVMNEILSESHPTTKQSIFGCFLDVQCIVASAMLTEKSVHHFFII
;
A
#
# COMPACT_ATOMS: atom_id res chain seq x y z
N MET A 1 -1.27 24.58 9.59
CA MET A 1 0.02 24.64 8.87
C MET A 1 1.10 24.04 9.75
N VAL A 2 2.23 23.63 9.18
CA VAL A 2 3.40 23.10 9.91
C VAL A 2 4.69 23.78 9.42
N PRO A 3 5.70 23.99 10.27
CA PRO A 3 6.96 24.63 9.89
C PRO A 3 7.84 23.62 9.15
N VAL A 4 7.60 23.47 7.86
CA VAL A 4 8.34 22.57 6.98
C VAL A 4 8.65 23.35 5.71
N SER A 5 9.94 23.52 5.45
CA SER A 5 10.46 24.19 4.27
C SER A 5 10.55 23.27 3.06
N HIS A 6 10.59 23.87 1.88
CA HIS A 6 10.94 23.19 0.65
C HIS A 6 12.43 22.84 0.65
N ARG A 7 12.78 21.67 0.11
CA ARG A 7 14.16 21.15 0.11
C ARG A 7 15.18 22.09 -0.58
N HIS A 8 14.71 22.88 -1.54
CA HIS A 8 15.52 23.84 -2.29
C HIS A 8 15.33 25.30 -1.84
N SER A 9 14.71 25.53 -0.69
CA SER A 9 14.48 26.90 -0.21
C SER A 9 15.76 27.54 0.32
N SER A 10 16.00 28.79 -0.07
CA SER A 10 17.02 29.66 0.53
C SER A 10 16.58 30.31 1.84
N HIS A 11 15.29 30.21 2.19
CA HIS A 11 14.66 30.85 3.35
C HIS A 11 13.83 29.85 4.16
N SER A 12 14.47 28.74 4.54
CA SER A 12 13.81 27.63 5.24
C SER A 12 13.15 28.02 6.56
N GLU A 13 13.60 29.12 7.18
CA GLU A 13 13.17 29.62 8.48
C GLU A 13 11.81 30.32 8.47
N ILE A 14 11.35 30.79 7.30
CA ILE A 14 10.06 31.49 7.15
C ILE A 14 9.00 30.68 6.41
N GLU A 15 9.33 29.46 5.97
CA GLU A 15 8.44 28.63 5.16
C GLU A 15 7.52 27.74 6.01
N TRP A 16 6.27 27.64 5.53
CA TRP A 16 5.23 26.84 6.14
C TRP A 16 4.57 25.96 5.08
N ARG A 17 4.25 24.73 5.47
CA ARG A 17 3.48 23.80 4.64
C ARG A 17 2.06 23.66 5.18
N LEU A 18 1.08 23.63 4.27
CA LEU A 18 -0.28 23.21 4.63
C LEU A 18 -0.26 21.77 5.13
N SER A 19 -1.00 21.49 6.21
CA SER A 19 -1.15 20.15 6.75
C SER A 19 -2.63 19.81 6.80
N PHE A 20 -2.98 18.68 6.19
CA PHE A 20 -4.34 18.16 6.12
C PHE A 20 -4.56 16.99 7.07
N ALA A 21 -3.72 16.82 8.10
CA ALA A 21 -3.78 15.66 9.00
C ALA A 21 -5.16 15.45 9.65
N LYS A 22 -5.86 16.54 10.03
CA LYS A 22 -7.23 16.44 10.57
C LYS A 22 -8.25 16.00 9.52
N ALA A 23 -8.12 16.48 8.28
CA ALA A 23 -9.00 16.08 7.19
C ALA A 23 -8.74 14.62 6.78
N ASP A 24 -7.46 14.23 6.67
CA ASP A 24 -7.04 12.84 6.49
C ASP A 24 -7.67 11.91 7.53
N GLN A 25 -7.59 12.28 8.82
CA GLN A 25 -8.19 11.51 9.90
C GLN A 25 -9.70 11.42 9.76
N LEU A 26 -10.37 12.52 9.42
CA LEU A 26 -11.82 12.54 9.26
C LEU A 26 -12.26 11.62 8.10
N LEU A 27 -11.60 11.69 6.94
CA LEU A 27 -11.88 10.80 5.81
C LEU A 27 -11.65 9.34 6.21
N ALA A 28 -10.54 9.05 6.88
CA ALA A 28 -10.24 7.71 7.35
C ALA A 28 -11.30 7.15 8.32
N VAL A 29 -11.92 7.99 9.16
CA VAL A 29 -12.93 7.53 10.13
C VAL A 29 -14.34 7.49 9.52
N LYS A 30 -14.66 8.41 8.61
CA LYS A 30 -16.06 8.67 8.20
C LYS A 30 -16.38 8.25 6.78
N ALA A 31 -15.40 8.17 5.89
CA ALA A 31 -15.63 7.97 4.45
C ALA A 31 -15.02 6.68 3.92
N VAL A 32 -13.99 6.14 4.59
CA VAL A 32 -13.26 4.95 4.13
C VAL A 32 -13.83 3.67 4.77
N THR A 33 -14.26 2.73 3.94
CA THR A 33 -14.74 1.41 4.39
C THR A 33 -13.60 0.50 4.85
N SER A 34 -13.92 -0.61 5.51
CA SER A 34 -12.92 -1.61 5.92
C SER A 34 -12.15 -2.17 4.72
N SER A 35 -12.84 -2.54 3.63
CA SER A 35 -12.23 -3.12 2.43
C SER A 35 -11.30 -2.14 1.70
N GLN A 36 -11.72 -0.87 1.62
CA GLN A 36 -10.87 0.22 1.13
C GLN A 36 -9.61 0.40 1.99
N ARG A 37 -9.76 0.36 3.33
CA ARG A 37 -8.64 0.48 4.27
C ARG A 37 -7.64 -0.66 4.12
N GLN A 38 -8.11 -1.89 3.95
CA GLN A 38 -7.27 -3.05 3.70
C GLN A 38 -6.45 -2.87 2.42
N CYS A 39 -7.07 -2.41 1.33
CA CYS A 39 -6.36 -2.12 0.08
C CYS A 39 -5.25 -1.05 0.26
N LEU A 40 -5.49 0.00 1.07
CA LEU A 40 -4.47 1.01 1.40
C LEU A 40 -3.34 0.43 2.27
N ILE A 41 -3.67 -0.38 3.29
CA ILE A 41 -2.68 -1.04 4.13
C ILE A 41 -1.78 -1.92 3.26
N TYR A 42 -2.38 -2.65 2.35
CA TYR A 42 -1.67 -3.50 1.43
C TYR A 42 -0.64 -2.73 0.58
N LEU A 43 -1.05 -1.61 -0.02
CA LEU A 43 -0.15 -0.76 -0.80
C LEU A 43 1.03 -0.24 0.04
N LYS A 44 0.81 0.00 1.35
CA LYS A 44 1.90 0.37 2.29
C LYS A 44 2.83 -0.80 2.62
N ILE A 45 2.32 -2.03 2.72
CA ILE A 45 3.14 -3.23 2.94
C ILE A 45 4.08 -3.43 1.75
N LEU A 46 3.54 -3.36 0.53
CA LEU A 46 4.32 -3.44 -0.70
C LEU A 46 5.46 -2.40 -0.73
N ARG A 47 5.15 -1.16 -0.38
CA ARG A 47 6.16 -0.10 -0.27
C ARG A 47 7.30 -0.47 0.68
N LEU A 48 6.98 -1.07 1.83
CA LEU A 48 7.96 -1.45 2.84
C LEU A 48 8.81 -2.64 2.41
N GLN A 49 8.18 -3.70 1.88
CA GLN A 49 8.87 -4.92 1.45
C GLN A 49 9.91 -4.65 0.39
N LEU A 50 9.60 -3.70 -0.47
CA LEU A 50 10.39 -3.47 -1.66
C LEU A 50 11.25 -2.21 -1.52
N ASN A 51 11.42 -1.74 -0.28
CA ASN A 51 12.26 -0.60 0.09
C ASN A 51 12.00 0.67 -0.73
N MET A 52 10.75 0.88 -1.14
CA MET A 52 10.33 2.06 -1.90
C MET A 52 10.21 3.28 -0.97
N ASN A 53 11.35 3.70 -0.41
CA ASN A 53 11.43 4.79 0.55
C ASN A 53 11.25 6.16 -0.10
N LYS A 54 11.48 6.25 -1.42
CA LYS A 54 11.34 7.46 -2.23
C LYS A 54 9.89 7.93 -2.37
N LEU A 55 8.94 7.00 -2.50
CA LEU A 55 7.53 7.30 -2.36
C LEU A 55 7.13 7.22 -0.89
N SER A 56 6.65 8.33 -0.35
CA SER A 56 6.17 8.37 1.03
C SER A 56 4.81 7.70 1.16
N SER A 57 4.48 7.21 2.36
CA SER A 57 3.13 6.73 2.69
C SER A 57 2.05 7.79 2.45
N TYR A 58 2.43 9.07 2.42
CA TYR A 58 1.55 10.19 2.08
C TYR A 58 1.17 10.17 0.60
N CYS A 59 2.12 9.93 -0.31
CA CYS A 59 1.84 9.82 -1.74
C CYS A 59 0.83 8.70 -2.04
N LEU A 60 1.04 7.53 -1.43
CA LEU A 60 0.15 6.38 -1.58
C LEU A 60 -1.26 6.66 -1.08
N LYS A 61 -1.38 7.38 0.05
CA LYS A 61 -2.68 7.81 0.59
C LYS A 61 -3.44 8.67 -0.42
N HIS A 62 -2.76 9.60 -1.08
CA HIS A 62 -3.42 10.49 -2.04
C HIS A 62 -3.88 9.76 -3.30
N VAL A 63 -3.08 8.82 -3.83
CA VAL A 63 -3.53 7.94 -4.92
C VAL A 63 -4.76 7.14 -4.52
N PHE A 64 -4.74 6.56 -3.31
CA PHE A 64 -5.89 5.83 -2.77
C PHE A 64 -7.15 6.70 -2.69
N LEU A 65 -7.05 7.92 -2.16
CA LEU A 65 -8.20 8.82 -2.05
C LEU A 65 -8.79 9.19 -3.42
N HIS A 66 -7.94 9.45 -4.42
CA HIS A 66 -8.41 9.66 -5.80
C HIS A 66 -9.13 8.42 -6.34
N CYS A 67 -8.61 7.21 -6.08
CA CYS A 67 -9.27 5.97 -6.51
C CYS A 67 -10.60 5.74 -5.79
N CYS A 68 -10.75 6.18 -4.53
CA CYS A 68 -12.03 6.11 -3.81
C CYS A 68 -13.12 6.99 -4.42
N ASP A 69 -12.75 8.12 -5.03
CA ASP A 69 -13.71 8.99 -5.72
C ASP A 69 -14.13 8.42 -7.10
N GLU A 70 -13.23 7.69 -7.77
CA GLU A 70 -13.47 7.10 -9.10
C GLU A 70 -14.18 5.73 -9.03
N LEU A 71 -13.83 4.88 -8.06
CA LEU A 71 -14.35 3.52 -7.96
C LEU A 71 -15.58 3.44 -7.04
N HIS A 72 -16.62 2.76 -7.51
CA HIS A 72 -17.80 2.47 -6.69
C HIS A 72 -17.41 1.65 -5.45
N THR A 73 -18.02 1.95 -4.30
CA THR A 73 -17.66 1.34 -3.01
C THR A 73 -17.72 -0.20 -3.02
N THR A 74 -18.68 -0.78 -3.75
CA THR A 74 -18.82 -2.25 -3.87
C THR A 74 -17.68 -2.91 -4.63
N ALA A 75 -16.92 -2.19 -5.46
CA ALA A 75 -15.77 -2.76 -6.16
C ALA A 75 -14.69 -3.23 -5.19
N TRP A 76 -14.52 -2.50 -4.09
CA TRP A 76 -13.54 -2.80 -3.05
C TRP A 76 -13.88 -4.06 -2.27
N ASP A 77 -15.17 -4.41 -2.17
CA ASP A 77 -15.64 -5.64 -1.52
C ASP A 77 -15.60 -6.84 -2.49
N ASN A 78 -16.01 -6.61 -3.74
CA ASN A 78 -16.15 -7.67 -4.73
C ASN A 78 -14.83 -8.09 -5.38
N ASP A 79 -13.93 -7.12 -5.60
CA ASP A 79 -12.62 -7.34 -6.23
C ASP A 79 -11.55 -6.39 -5.64
N PRO A 80 -11.18 -6.59 -4.36
CA PRO A 80 -10.12 -5.81 -3.71
C PRO A 80 -8.77 -5.93 -4.45
N ALA A 81 -8.54 -7.06 -5.12
CA ALA A 81 -7.36 -7.30 -5.93
C ALA A 81 -7.28 -6.38 -7.14
N GLY A 82 -8.36 -6.33 -7.93
CA GLY A 82 -8.50 -5.42 -9.05
C GLY A 82 -8.35 -3.96 -8.59
N CYS A 83 -8.92 -3.58 -7.45
CA CYS A 83 -8.78 -2.24 -6.89
C CYS A 83 -7.31 -1.90 -6.55
N VAL A 84 -6.56 -2.83 -5.98
CA VAL A 84 -5.13 -2.65 -5.71
C VAL A 84 -4.32 -2.53 -7.00
N ILE A 85 -4.58 -3.39 -7.99
CA ILE A 85 -3.91 -3.31 -9.29
C ILE A 85 -4.22 -1.97 -9.97
N TYR A 86 -5.47 -1.51 -9.89
CA TYR A 86 -5.88 -0.20 -10.39
C TYR A 86 -5.11 0.94 -9.69
N MET A 87 -4.97 0.90 -8.37
CA MET A 87 -4.15 1.90 -7.65
C MET A 87 -2.69 1.90 -8.12
N ILE A 88 -2.12 0.72 -8.40
CA ILE A 88 -0.77 0.60 -8.95
C ILE A 88 -0.70 1.22 -10.35
N ASP A 89 -1.70 1.00 -11.20
CA ASP A 89 -1.80 1.60 -12.53
C ASP A 89 -1.86 3.13 -12.48
N ILE A 90 -2.69 3.68 -11.59
CA ILE A 90 -2.77 5.13 -11.37
C ILE A 90 -1.43 5.68 -10.85
N LEU A 91 -0.74 4.95 -9.98
CA LEU A 91 0.57 5.35 -9.50
C LEU A 91 1.61 5.34 -10.64
N MET A 92 1.60 4.30 -11.49
CA MET A 92 2.47 4.24 -12.68
C MET A 92 2.20 5.41 -13.62
N GLU A 93 0.93 5.75 -13.84
CA GLU A 93 0.56 6.92 -14.64
C GLU A 93 1.09 8.23 -14.03
N CYS A 94 0.93 8.43 -12.72
CA CYS A 94 1.47 9.59 -12.02
C CYS A 94 3.00 9.70 -12.18
N ILE A 95 3.71 8.57 -12.07
CA ILE A 95 5.17 8.52 -12.24
C ILE A 95 5.56 8.83 -13.68
N ASN A 96 4.87 8.27 -14.67
CA ASN A 96 5.12 8.54 -16.09
C ASN A 96 4.89 10.01 -16.45
N ARG A 97 3.83 10.62 -15.90
CA ARG A 97 3.52 12.05 -16.06
C ARG A 97 4.38 12.95 -15.17
N ARG A 98 5.19 12.37 -14.29
CA ARG A 98 6.00 13.05 -13.25
C ARG A 98 5.16 13.99 -12.38
N HIS A 99 3.91 13.64 -12.18
CA HIS A 99 2.93 14.44 -11.47
C HIS A 99 1.99 13.56 -10.65
N LEU A 100 2.07 13.68 -9.33
CA LEU A 100 1.15 13.06 -8.38
C LEU A 100 0.41 14.17 -7.62
N PRO A 101 -0.85 14.46 -7.94
CA PRO A 101 -1.59 15.56 -7.35
C PRO A 101 -1.96 15.26 -5.90
N CYS A 102 -1.74 16.22 -5.01
CA CYS A 102 -2.32 16.18 -3.67
C CYS A 102 -3.86 16.23 -3.77
N TYR A 103 -4.53 15.28 -3.11
CA TYR A 103 -6.00 15.16 -3.11
C TYR A 103 -6.71 16.48 -2.71
N PHE A 104 -6.25 17.13 -1.63
CA PHE A 104 -6.85 18.38 -1.16
C PHE A 104 -6.42 19.61 -1.96
N LEU A 105 -5.31 19.53 -2.69
CA LEU A 105 -4.76 20.65 -3.46
C LEU A 105 -4.13 20.12 -4.75
N PRO A 106 -4.93 19.87 -5.81
CA PRO A 106 -4.46 19.18 -7.01
C PRO A 106 -3.27 19.85 -7.72
N LYS A 107 -3.11 21.17 -7.57
CA LYS A 107 -1.96 21.91 -8.10
C LYS A 107 -0.63 21.56 -7.42
N ASN A 108 -0.67 20.98 -6.22
CA ASN A 108 0.51 20.61 -5.46
C ASN A 108 0.97 19.19 -5.85
N ASN A 109 2.11 19.11 -6.55
CA ASN A 109 2.72 17.85 -6.95
C ASN A 109 3.52 17.24 -5.78
N LEU A 110 3.10 16.07 -5.30
CA LEU A 110 3.70 15.39 -4.15
C LEU A 110 5.03 14.68 -4.43
N ILE A 111 5.41 14.60 -5.70
CA ILE A 111 6.65 13.96 -6.16
C ILE A 111 7.58 14.96 -6.84
N ASN A 112 7.40 16.26 -6.58
CA ASN A 112 8.23 17.32 -7.17
C ASN A 112 9.70 17.25 -6.74
N GLN A 113 9.98 16.62 -5.61
CA GLN A 113 11.32 16.45 -5.04
C GLN A 113 12.12 15.25 -5.58
N LEU A 114 11.51 14.42 -6.44
CA LEU A 114 12.16 13.23 -7.00
C LEU A 114 13.11 13.61 -8.14
N GLU A 115 14.23 12.91 -8.23
CA GLU A 115 15.21 13.04 -9.31
C GLU A 115 14.93 12.06 -10.45
N ASP A 116 15.51 12.25 -11.63
CA ASP A 116 15.28 11.40 -12.81
C ASP A 116 15.48 9.91 -12.53
N GLN A 117 16.56 9.57 -11.82
CA GLN A 117 16.84 8.20 -11.40
C GLN A 117 15.75 7.62 -10.49
N ASP A 118 15.15 8.43 -9.61
CA ASP A 118 14.09 7.97 -8.71
C ASP A 118 12.86 7.52 -9.53
N PHE A 119 12.52 8.22 -10.61
CA PHE A 119 11.37 7.86 -11.45
C PHE A 119 11.57 6.50 -12.13
N ASP A 120 12.77 6.22 -12.65
CA ASP A 120 13.08 4.94 -13.30
C ASP A 120 13.08 3.79 -12.29
N GLU A 121 13.66 3.99 -11.10
CA GLU A 121 13.65 3.01 -10.01
C GLU A 121 12.21 2.69 -9.57
N ILE A 122 11.40 3.72 -9.33
CA ILE A 122 9.99 3.56 -8.93
C ILE A 122 9.19 2.89 -10.05
N MET A 123 9.40 3.25 -11.33
CA MET A 123 8.66 2.65 -12.44
C MET A 123 9.00 1.17 -12.63
N SER A 124 10.29 0.82 -12.58
CA SER A 124 10.76 -0.58 -12.62
C SER A 124 10.12 -1.39 -11.49
N PHE A 125 10.05 -0.79 -10.32
CA PHE A 125 9.43 -1.36 -9.14
C PHE A 125 7.93 -1.62 -9.32
N LEU A 126 7.15 -0.62 -9.75
CA LEU A 126 5.71 -0.75 -9.94
C LEU A 126 5.38 -1.83 -10.97
N ARG A 127 6.18 -1.93 -12.05
CA ARG A 127 6.05 -3.01 -13.04
C ARG A 127 6.28 -4.39 -12.45
N LYS A 128 7.22 -4.56 -11.52
CA LYS A 128 7.47 -5.85 -10.85
C LYS A 128 6.26 -6.28 -10.03
N ILE A 129 5.72 -5.40 -9.18
CA ILE A 129 4.50 -5.72 -8.40
C ILE A 129 3.34 -6.00 -9.34
N ARG A 130 3.16 -5.18 -10.37
CA ARG A 130 2.04 -5.34 -11.28
C ARG A 130 2.06 -6.72 -11.96
N ASN A 131 3.25 -7.23 -12.30
CA ASN A 131 3.42 -8.52 -12.95
C ASN A 131 3.31 -9.69 -11.96
N ASP A 132 3.74 -9.51 -10.71
CA ASP A 132 3.64 -10.50 -9.64
C ASP A 132 3.25 -9.82 -8.32
N PRO A 133 1.95 -9.60 -8.09
CA PRO A 133 1.51 -8.89 -6.91
C PRO A 133 1.51 -9.81 -5.68
N LEU A 134 1.52 -11.14 -5.86
CA LEU A 134 1.39 -12.13 -4.78
C LEU A 134 2.72 -12.42 -4.07
N SER A 135 3.82 -12.58 -4.79
CA SER A 135 5.10 -12.97 -4.17
C SER A 135 5.57 -12.02 -3.06
N PRO A 136 5.50 -10.68 -3.22
CA PRO A 136 5.93 -9.78 -2.14
C PRO A 136 5.09 -9.91 -0.86
N ILE A 137 3.84 -10.35 -0.97
CA ILE A 137 2.99 -10.64 0.20
C ILE A 137 3.49 -11.89 0.88
N LEU A 138 3.71 -12.95 0.10
CA LEU A 138 4.13 -14.24 0.61
C LEU A 138 5.51 -14.12 1.29
N ASP A 139 6.40 -13.31 0.74
CA ASP A 139 7.68 -12.97 1.37
C ASP A 139 7.49 -12.24 2.70
N PHE A 140 6.63 -11.21 2.75
CA PHE A 140 6.31 -10.52 4.00
C PHE A 140 5.79 -11.49 5.08
N THR A 141 4.92 -12.43 4.69
CA THR A 141 4.34 -13.39 5.63
C THR A 141 5.35 -14.38 6.18
N ASP A 142 6.19 -14.88 5.29
CA ASP A 142 7.23 -15.85 5.60
C ASP A 142 8.28 -15.23 6.54
N GLU A 143 8.58 -13.93 6.36
CA GLU A 143 9.58 -13.23 7.16
C GLU A 143 9.06 -12.68 8.50
N ARG A 144 7.76 -12.36 8.61
CA ARG A 144 7.28 -11.53 9.73
C ARG A 144 6.06 -12.05 10.47
N VAL A 145 5.27 -12.98 9.94
CA VAL A 145 3.88 -13.14 10.39
C VAL A 145 3.50 -14.52 10.91
N LEU A 146 4.19 -15.63 10.58
CA LEU A 146 3.77 -16.95 11.09
C LEU A 146 4.93 -17.81 11.60
N ILE A 147 5.09 -17.84 12.93
CA ILE A 147 5.62 -18.99 13.66
C ILE A 147 4.42 -19.58 14.43
N LEU A 148 3.87 -20.71 13.99
CA LEU A 148 2.75 -21.37 14.68
C LEU A 148 3.28 -22.20 15.87
N SER A 149 3.13 -21.71 17.11
CA SER A 149 3.25 -22.55 18.33
C SER A 149 1.90 -23.13 18.64
N THR A 150 1.87 -24.44 18.83
CA THR A 150 0.75 -25.05 19.53
C THR A 150 0.94 -25.04 21.05
N GLU A 151 2.16 -25.07 21.61
CA GLU A 151 2.35 -25.11 23.08
C GLU A 151 3.75 -24.61 23.48
N ASP A 152 3.93 -23.31 23.79
CA ASP A 152 5.12 -22.65 24.38
C ASP A 152 6.55 -23.05 23.93
N CYS A 153 6.67 -23.81 22.85
CA CYS A 153 7.89 -24.21 22.17
C CYS A 153 7.53 -24.38 20.69
N ILE A 154 7.89 -23.42 19.83
CA ILE A 154 7.92 -23.70 18.38
C ILE A 154 9.28 -24.19 17.97
N SER A 155 9.30 -25.38 17.40
CA SER A 155 10.27 -25.74 16.39
C SER A 155 9.49 -26.36 15.23
N TYR A 156 9.39 -25.62 14.11
CA TYR A 156 9.60 -26.06 12.72
C TYR A 156 9.41 -24.85 11.78
N ASN A 157 10.46 -24.49 11.05
CA ASN A 157 10.50 -23.44 10.01
C ASN A 157 9.65 -23.85 8.79
N ARG A 158 8.32 -23.68 8.82
CA ARG A 158 7.51 -23.74 7.58
C ARG A 158 7.15 -22.35 7.13
N LYS A 159 7.55 -22.00 5.91
CA LYS A 159 7.12 -20.76 5.26
C LYS A 159 5.62 -20.85 4.96
N PHE A 160 4.89 -19.76 5.17
CA PHE A 160 3.47 -19.67 4.82
C PHE A 160 3.25 -19.98 3.33
N ARG A 161 4.18 -19.54 2.48
CA ARG A 161 4.20 -19.90 1.06
C ARG A 161 4.11 -21.42 0.83
N ASP A 162 4.81 -22.23 1.60
CA ASP A 162 4.80 -23.70 1.43
C ASP A 162 3.44 -24.34 1.76
N ILE A 163 2.64 -23.69 2.60
CA ILE A 163 1.28 -24.11 2.98
C ILE A 163 0.29 -23.75 1.87
N VAL A 164 0.48 -22.57 1.27
CA VAL A 164 -0.45 -21.98 0.31
C VAL A 164 -0.17 -22.43 -1.13
N GLN A 165 1.08 -22.71 -1.49
CA GLN A 165 1.52 -23.04 -2.84
C GLN A 165 0.74 -24.21 -3.49
N PRO A 166 0.41 -25.31 -2.80
CA PRO A 166 -0.38 -26.40 -3.37
C PRO A 166 -1.78 -25.94 -3.80
N VAL A 167 -2.44 -25.16 -2.94
CA VAL A 167 -3.78 -24.59 -3.18
C VAL A 167 -3.72 -23.58 -4.33
N MET A 168 -2.69 -22.74 -4.36
CA MET A 168 -2.46 -21.81 -5.48
C MET A 168 -2.29 -22.58 -6.79
N ASN A 169 -1.44 -23.60 -6.82
CA ASN A 169 -1.16 -24.37 -8.03
C ASN A 169 -2.42 -25.09 -8.55
N GLU A 170 -3.23 -25.64 -7.65
CA GLU A 170 -4.51 -26.27 -7.97
C GLU A 170 -5.47 -25.25 -8.62
N ILE A 171 -5.72 -24.11 -7.97
CA ILE A 171 -6.65 -23.09 -8.49
C ILE A 171 -6.13 -22.46 -9.80
N LEU A 172 -4.83 -22.24 -9.91
CA LEU A 172 -4.17 -21.67 -11.11
C LEU A 172 -4.16 -22.65 -12.30
N SER A 173 -4.17 -23.96 -12.02
CA SER A 173 -4.23 -24.99 -13.06
C SER A 173 -5.63 -25.14 -13.67
N GLU A 174 -6.66 -24.69 -12.96
CA GLU A 174 -8.06 -24.90 -13.35
C GLU A 174 -8.75 -23.66 -13.97
N SER A 175 -8.14 -22.45 -13.99
CA SER A 175 -8.95 -21.25 -14.21
C SER A 175 -8.32 -20.01 -14.88
N HIS A 176 -9.23 -19.18 -15.43
CA HIS A 176 -9.02 -17.91 -16.17
C HIS A 176 -8.43 -16.76 -15.31
N PRO A 177 -7.92 -15.66 -15.92
CA PRO A 177 -7.23 -14.56 -15.21
C PRO A 177 -7.99 -13.91 -14.04
N THR A 178 -9.32 -13.94 -14.06
CA THR A 178 -10.19 -13.43 -12.99
C THR A 178 -10.05 -14.20 -11.67
N THR A 179 -9.68 -15.48 -11.70
CA THR A 179 -9.51 -16.28 -10.48
C THR A 179 -8.23 -15.92 -9.74
N LYS A 180 -7.17 -15.52 -10.45
CA LYS A 180 -5.93 -14.97 -9.84
C LYS A 180 -6.22 -13.75 -8.97
N GLN A 181 -7.13 -12.89 -9.44
CA GLN A 181 -7.55 -11.69 -8.72
C GLN A 181 -8.37 -12.06 -7.48
N SER A 182 -9.34 -12.97 -7.59
CA SER A 182 -10.14 -13.42 -6.43
C SER A 182 -9.28 -14.00 -5.30
N ILE A 183 -8.29 -14.84 -5.63
CA ILE A 183 -7.41 -15.44 -4.62
C ILE A 183 -6.53 -14.39 -3.94
N PHE A 184 -5.96 -13.47 -4.71
CA PHE A 184 -5.24 -12.33 -4.16
C PHE A 184 -6.11 -11.55 -3.17
N GLY A 185 -7.38 -11.31 -3.52
CA GLY A 185 -8.36 -10.70 -2.62
C GLY A 185 -8.51 -11.43 -1.29
N CYS A 186 -8.67 -12.76 -1.31
CA CYS A 186 -8.77 -13.56 -0.08
C CYS A 186 -7.50 -13.48 0.80
N PHE A 187 -6.31 -13.38 0.19
CA PHE A 187 -5.06 -13.20 0.94
C PHE A 187 -4.92 -11.81 1.54
N LEU A 188 -5.43 -10.77 0.88
CA LEU A 188 -5.43 -9.40 1.40
C LEU A 188 -6.14 -9.30 2.75
N ASP A 189 -7.29 -9.98 2.90
CA ASP A 189 -8.08 -9.95 4.14
C ASP A 189 -7.30 -10.52 5.33
N VAL A 190 -6.74 -11.72 5.17
CA VAL A 190 -5.98 -12.41 6.23
C VAL A 190 -4.73 -11.61 6.60
N GLN A 191 -4.04 -11.03 5.61
CA GLN A 191 -2.82 -10.27 5.84
C GLN A 191 -3.06 -8.92 6.48
N CYS A 192 -4.16 -8.25 6.15
CA CYS A 192 -4.50 -6.99 6.78
C CYS A 192 -4.87 -7.16 8.26
N ILE A 193 -5.47 -8.29 8.64
CA ILE A 193 -5.72 -8.60 10.06
C ILE A 193 -4.39 -8.72 10.82
N VAL A 194 -3.42 -9.46 10.29
CA VAL A 194 -2.13 -9.64 10.97
C VAL A 194 -1.27 -8.37 10.95
N ALA A 195 -1.23 -7.65 9.82
CA ALA A 195 -0.52 -6.39 9.72
C ALA A 195 -1.12 -5.30 10.64
N SER A 196 -2.45 -5.27 10.79
CA SER A 196 -3.11 -4.36 11.73
C SER A 196 -2.71 -4.66 13.17
N ALA A 197 -2.67 -5.94 13.56
CA ALA A 197 -2.23 -6.38 14.89
C ALA A 197 -0.76 -6.01 15.20
N MET A 198 0.14 -6.16 14.22
CA MET A 198 1.55 -5.80 14.39
C MET A 198 1.83 -4.29 14.39
N LEU A 199 1.02 -3.51 13.66
CA LEU A 199 1.14 -2.05 13.65
C LEU A 199 0.65 -1.43 14.96
N THR A 200 -0.35 -2.03 15.63
CA THR A 200 -0.78 -1.64 16.97
C THR A 200 0.28 -1.84 18.06
N GLU A 201 1.16 -2.83 17.92
CA GLU A 201 2.24 -3.07 18.91
C GLU A 201 3.43 -2.10 18.80
N LYS A 202 3.63 -1.40 17.66
CA LYS A 202 4.84 -0.59 17.42
C LYS A 202 4.64 0.93 17.36
N SER A 203 3.43 1.45 17.58
CA SER A 203 3.13 2.86 17.28
C SER A 203 2.92 3.72 18.53
N VAL A 204 4.02 4.12 19.18
CA VAL A 204 4.01 5.28 20.12
C VAL A 204 4.24 6.60 19.38
N HIS A 205 4.76 6.64 18.14
CA HIS A 205 4.97 7.91 17.45
C HIS A 205 4.66 7.88 15.94
N HIS A 206 3.68 8.72 15.57
CA HIS A 206 3.51 9.39 14.27
C HIS A 206 2.97 8.64 13.03
N PHE A 207 2.48 7.42 13.14
CA PHE A 207 1.68 6.83 12.06
C PHE A 207 0.23 6.67 12.52
N PHE A 208 -0.68 7.38 11.86
CA PHE A 208 -2.11 7.19 12.06
C PHE A 208 -2.48 5.73 11.76
N ILE A 209 -2.65 4.96 12.83
CA ILE A 209 -3.53 3.82 12.95
C ILE A 209 -4.94 4.38 13.09
N ILE A 210 -5.82 4.01 12.17
CA ILE A 210 -7.16 3.48 12.44
C ILE A 210 -7.39 2.40 11.40
#